data_AF-A0A3D3KMY8-F1
#
_entry.id   AF-A0A3D3KMY8-F1
#
_cell.length_a   1.000
_cell.length_b   1.000
_cell.length_c   1.000
_cell.angle_alpha   90.00
_cell.angle_beta   90.00
_cell.angle_gamma   90.00
#
_symmetry.space_group_name_H-M   'P 1'
#
loop_
_entity.id
_entity.type
_entity.pdbx_description
1 polymer ?
#
loop_
_entity_poly.entity_id
_entity_poly.type
_entity_poly.pdbx_seq_one_letter_code
_entity_poly.pdbx_strand_id
1 'polypeptide(L)'
;MNNQKRAGFITAVIGIVAFMILFNAGSQASIVNWPVETYLGLAFTIGWLSHVPVWLAHTLAALVLILVIVGFYKVGSWVYGLLAKRR
;
A
#
# COMPACT_ATOMS: atom_id res chain seq x y z
N MET A 1 -1.58 -5.42 22.53
CA MET A 1 -1.20 -4.42 21.51
C MET A 1 -1.57 -3.04 22.02
N ASN A 2 -0.65 -2.06 22.06
CA ASN A 2 -0.97 -0.71 22.57
C ASN A 2 -1.80 0.10 21.56
N ASN A 3 -2.44 1.19 21.98
CA ASN A 3 -3.33 1.97 21.12
C ASN A 3 -2.61 2.64 19.94
N GLN A 4 -1.34 3.00 20.10
CA GLN A 4 -0.52 3.57 19.02
C GLN A 4 -0.24 2.55 17.91
N LYS A 5 0.10 1.31 18.26
CA LYS A 5 0.29 0.19 17.32
C LYS A 5 -1.04 -0.16 16.64
N ARG A 6 -2.17 -0.13 17.36
CA ARG A 6 -3.51 -0.30 16.78
C ARG A 6 -3.82 0.79 15.75
N ALA A 7 -3.55 2.05 16.06
CA ALA A 7 -3.74 3.16 15.14
C ALA A 7 -2.88 3.02 13.88
N GLY A 8 -1.59 2.70 14.04
CA GLY A 8 -0.72 2.39 12.90
C GLY A 8 -1.26 1.26 12.03
N PHE A 9 -1.72 0.16 12.64
CA PHE A 9 -2.30 -0.96 11.90
C PHE A 9 -3.56 -0.55 11.13
N ILE A 10 -4.49 0.17 11.76
CA ILE A 10 -5.71 0.65 11.11
C ILE A 10 -5.36 1.57 9.93
N THR A 11 -4.43 2.51 10.10
CA THR A 11 -3.99 3.40 9.02
C THR A 11 -3.33 2.62 7.88
N ALA A 12 -2.55 1.57 8.17
CA ALA A 12 -1.97 0.71 7.14
C ALA A 12 -3.04 -0.04 6.33
N VAL A 13 -4.07 -0.57 7.00
CA VAL A 13 -5.20 -1.25 6.34
C VAL A 13 -5.99 -0.27 5.46
N ILE A 14 -6.32 0.92 5.98
CA ILE A 14 -7.02 1.94 5.17
C ILE A 14 -6.15 2.37 3.98
N GLY A 15 -4.85 2.57 4.22
CA GLY A 15 -3.89 2.98 3.19
C GLY A 15 -3.77 1.96 2.06
N ILE A 16 -3.66 0.66 2.38
CA ILE A 16 -3.59 -0.38 1.34
C ILE A 16 -4.91 -0.50 0.57
N VAL A 17 -6.07 -0.37 1.24
CA VAL A 17 -7.37 -0.39 0.56
C VAL A 17 -7.52 0.81 -0.37
N ALA A 18 -7.16 2.01 0.08
CA ALA A 18 -7.17 3.22 -0.75
C ALA A 18 -6.23 3.07 -1.97
N PHE A 19 -5.07 2.45 -1.77
CA PHE A 19 -4.13 2.16 -2.85
C PHE A 19 -4.71 1.18 -3.88
N MET A 20 -5.38 0.11 -3.43
CA MET A 20 -6.05 -0.83 -4.33
C MET A 20 -7.19 -0.16 -5.11
N ILE A 21 -7.97 0.72 -4.47
CA ILE A 21 -9.02 1.50 -5.15
C ILE A 21 -8.42 2.35 -6.27
N LEU A 22 -7.29 3.02 -6.03
CA LEU A 22 -6.63 3.85 -7.03
C LEU A 22 -6.21 3.04 -8.27
N PHE A 23 -5.63 1.86 -8.07
CA PHE A 23 -5.16 1.01 -9.18
C PHE A 23 -6.29 0.24 -9.87
N ASN A 24 -7.40 -0.02 -9.18
CA ASN A 24 -8.55 -0.75 -9.71
C ASN A 24 -9.73 0.16 -10.05
N ALA A 25 -9.54 1.48 -10.06
CA ALA A 25 -10.59 2.43 -10.41
C ALA A 25 -11.04 2.18 -11.86
N GLY A 26 -12.30 1.76 -12.03
CA GLY A 26 -12.86 1.39 -13.34
C GLY A 26 -12.56 -0.04 -13.80
N SER A 27 -11.91 -0.86 -12.96
CA SER A 27 -11.72 -2.30 -13.22
C SER A 27 -13.04 -3.05 -13.06
N GLN A 28 -13.30 -4.01 -13.96
CA GLN A 28 -14.40 -4.97 -13.82
C GLN A 28 -14.02 -6.17 -12.93
N ALA A 29 -12.76 -6.24 -12.48
CA ALA A 29 -12.30 -7.32 -11.62
C ALA A 29 -13.04 -7.29 -10.28
N SER A 30 -13.43 -8.48 -9.82
CA SER A 30 -13.99 -8.67 -8.48
C SER A 30 -13.00 -8.16 -7.41
N ILE A 31 -13.53 -7.61 -6.32
CA ILE A 31 -12.74 -7.05 -5.20
C ILE A 31 -11.78 -8.08 -4.59
N VAL A 32 -12.12 -9.37 -4.70
CA VAL A 32 -11.29 -10.50 -4.23
C VAL A 32 -9.99 -10.61 -5.03
N ASN A 33 -9.99 -10.20 -6.30
CA ASN A 33 -8.83 -10.24 -7.20
C ASN A 33 -8.00 -8.96 -7.15
N TRP A 34 -8.52 -7.87 -6.56
CA TRP A 34 -7.83 -6.58 -6.49
C TRP A 34 -6.41 -6.63 -5.92
N PRO A 35 -6.07 -7.47 -4.92
CA PRO A 35 -4.69 -7.55 -4.46
C PRO A 35 -3.72 -7.97 -5.57
N VAL A 36 -4.10 -8.97 -6.38
CA VAL A 36 -3.29 -9.47 -7.49
C VAL A 36 -3.27 -8.46 -8.63
N GLU A 37 -4.42 -7.90 -8.99
CA GLU A 37 -4.51 -6.87 -10.03
C GLU A 37 -3.70 -5.61 -9.69
N THR A 38 -3.72 -5.18 -8.43
CA THR A 38 -2.92 -4.04 -7.96
C THR A 38 -1.43 -4.34 -8.10
N TYR A 39 -1.00 -5.55 -7.74
CA TYR A 39 0.39 -5.97 -7.87
C TYR A 39 0.84 -6.00 -9.33
N LEU A 40 0.05 -6.62 -10.20
CA LEU A 40 0.36 -6.74 -11.63
C LEU A 40 0.30 -5.37 -12.33
N GLY A 41 -0.70 -4.54 -12.01
CA GLY A 41 -0.82 -3.18 -12.52
C GLY A 41 0.38 -2.34 -12.14
N LEU A 42 0.87 -2.46 -10.91
CA LEU A 42 2.06 -1.74 -10.46
C LEU A 42 3.35 -2.25 -11.11
N ALA A 43 3.51 -3.57 -11.27
CA ALA A 43 4.62 -4.16 -12.01
C ALA A 43 4.61 -3.69 -13.48
N PHE A 44 3.43 -3.64 -14.11
CA PHE A 44 3.26 -3.11 -15.45
C PHE A 44 3.64 -1.62 -15.52
N THR A 45 3.15 -0.77 -14.60
CA THR A 45 3.49 0.65 -14.57
C THR A 45 5.00 0.87 -14.44
N ILE A 46 5.68 0.12 -13.57
CA ILE A 46 7.14 0.19 -13.42
C ILE A 46 7.83 -0.23 -14.72
N GLY A 47 7.47 -1.38 -15.27
CA GLY A 47 8.06 -1.90 -16.51
C GLY A 47 7.88 -0.94 -17.68
N TRP A 48 6.69 -0.36 -17.82
CA TRP A 48 6.37 0.63 -18.85
C TRP A 48 7.15 1.94 -18.67
N LEU A 49 7.24 2.47 -17.45
CA LEU A 49 7.89 3.76 -17.20
C LEU A 49 9.42 3.68 -17.25
N SER A 50 10.00 2.59 -16.77
CA SER A 50 11.45 2.46 -16.57
C SER A 50 12.15 1.51 -17.55
N HIS A 51 11.41 0.80 -18.41
CA HIS A 51 11.93 -0.14 -19.41
C HIS A 51 12.83 -1.25 -18.81
N VAL A 52 12.64 -1.57 -17.53
CA VAL A 52 13.39 -2.64 -16.85
C VAL A 52 12.89 -4.03 -17.24
N PRO A 53 13.71 -5.07 -17.08
CA PRO A 53 13.28 -6.45 -17.30
C PRO A 53 12.05 -6.83 -16.45
N VAL A 54 11.20 -7.71 -16.99
CA VAL A 54 9.93 -8.12 -16.36
C VAL A 54 10.13 -8.65 -14.93
N TRP A 55 11.13 -9.50 -14.71
CA TRP A 55 11.42 -10.04 -13.38
C TRP A 55 11.79 -8.96 -12.36
N LEU A 56 12.49 -7.90 -12.81
CA LEU A 56 12.90 -6.79 -11.97
C LEU A 56 11.69 -5.90 -11.66
N ALA A 57 10.82 -5.62 -12.63
CA ALA A 57 9.59 -4.87 -12.42
C ALA A 57 8.69 -5.52 -11.35
N HIS A 58 8.53 -6.85 -11.40
CA HIS A 58 7.76 -7.61 -10.42
C HIS A 58 8.38 -7.58 -9.01
N THR A 59 9.71 -7.62 -8.92
CA THR A 59 10.44 -7.53 -7.66
C THR A 59 10.30 -6.13 -7.05
N LEU A 60 10.47 -5.09 -7.87
CA LEU A 60 10.29 -3.70 -7.46
C LEU A 60 8.85 -3.44 -7.03
N ALA A 61 7.86 -4.03 -7.71
CA ALA A 61 6.47 -3.86 -7.36
C ALA A 61 6.15 -4.41 -5.95
N ALA A 62 6.67 -5.60 -5.63
CA ALA A 62 6.52 -6.18 -4.30
C ALA A 62 7.17 -5.27 -3.23
N LEU A 63 8.36 -4.74 -3.54
CA LEU A 63 9.08 -3.84 -2.65
C LEU A 63 8.31 -2.53 -2.41
N VAL A 64 7.73 -1.93 -3.46
CA VAL A 64 6.89 -0.73 -3.34
C VAL A 64 5.67 -0.99 -2.46
N LEU A 65 4.96 -2.11 -2.65
CA LEU A 65 3.80 -2.44 -1.82
C LEU A 65 4.18 -2.58 -0.33
N ILE A 66 5.30 -3.24 -0.03
CA ILE A 66 5.81 -3.35 1.34
C ILE A 66 6.11 -1.95 1.91
N LEU A 67 6.79 -1.09 1.14
CA LEU A 67 7.10 0.27 1.57
C LEU A 67 5.84 1.11 1.81
N VAL A 68 4.81 0.95 0.98
CA VAL A 68 3.52 1.62 1.16
C VAL A 68 2.86 1.18 2.46
N ILE A 69 2.80 -0.12 2.75
CA ILE A 69 2.24 -0.66 4.00
C ILE A 69 3.01 -0.12 5.20
N VAL A 70 4.34 -0.21 5.19
CA VAL A 70 5.20 0.27 6.28
C VAL A 70 5.09 1.78 6.45
N GLY A 71 5.00 2.53 5.35
CA GLY A 71 4.81 3.96 5.32
C GLY A 71 3.52 4.38 6.03
N PHE A 72 2.38 3.80 5.63
CA PHE A 72 1.09 4.07 6.26
C PHE A 72 1.06 3.64 7.73
N TYR A 73 1.66 2.51 8.08
CA TYR A 73 1.77 2.08 9.47
C TYR A 73 2.53 3.10 10.33
N LYS A 74 3.69 3.56 9.84
CA LYS A 74 4.54 4.51 10.54
C LYS A 74 3.84 5.86 10.69
N VAL A 75 3.18 6.34 9.64
CA VAL A 75 2.39 7.57 9.65
C VAL A 75 1.25 7.47 10.68
N GLY A 76 0.45 6.41 10.66
CA GLY A 76 -0.66 6.23 11.60
C GLY A 76 -0.21 6.17 13.06
N SER A 77 0.85 5.42 13.34
CA SER A 77 1.46 5.34 14.67
C SER A 77 2.02 6.70 15.12
N TRP A 78 2.67 7.44 14.23
CA TRP A 78 3.23 8.75 14.54
C TRP A 78 2.16 9.80 14.81
N VAL A 79 1.13 9.89 13.94
CA VAL A 79 0.00 10.81 14.11
C VAL A 79 -0.73 10.54 15.43
N TYR A 80 -0.97 9.27 15.76
CA TYR A 80 -1.57 8.92 17.06
C TYR A 80 -0.69 9.34 18.23
N GLY A 81 0.63 9.13 18.14
CA GLY A 81 1.58 9.55 19.17
C GLY A 81 1.57 11.06 19.41
N LEU A 82 1.48 11.87 18.35
CA LEU A 82 1.36 13.33 18.46
C LEU A 82 0.05 13.78 19.13
N LEU A 83 -1.06 13.14 18.77
CA LEU A 83 -2.37 13.45 19.34
C LEU A 83 -2.49 12.99 20.80
N ALA A 84 -1.93 11.83 21.14
CA ALA A 84 -1.95 11.28 22.49
C ALA A 84 -1.02 12.02 23.45
N LYS A 85 0.11 12.58 22.98
CA LYS A 85 0.98 13.46 23.79
C LYS A 85 0.37 14.84 24.08
N ARG A 86 -0.65 15.23 23.34
CA ARG A 86 -1.35 16.52 23.49
C ARG A 86 -2.48 16.47 24.51
N ARG A 87 -2.81 15.30 25.06
CA ARG A 87 -3.68 15.10 26.22
C ARG A 87 -2.85 14.77 27.44
#